data_AF-A0A2W1BF63-F1
#
_entry.id   AF-A0A2W1BF63-F1
#
_cell.length_a   1.000
_cell.length_b   1.000
_cell.length_c   1.000
_cell.angle_alpha   90.00
_cell.angle_beta   90.00
_cell.angle_gamma   90.00
#
_symmetry.space_group_name_H-M   'P 1'
#
loop_
_entity.id
_entity.type
_entity.pdbx_description
1 polymer ?
#
loop_
_entity_poly.entity_id
_entity_poly.type
_entity_poly.pdbx_seq_one_letter_code
_entity_poly.pdbx_strand_id
1 'polypeptide(L)'
;MEKLSICRICLVDNVRTHVVTNRHLQEIYEKLTNIAFITIDRRPILACVFCYSKLKQCYIFMKKCLKAEELFQQVLSEDYEAKTKKI
;
A
#
# COMPACT_ATOMS: atom_id res chain seq x y z
N MET A 1 18.58 4.87 28.00
CA MET A 1 17.87 5.57 26.90
C MET A 1 16.54 4.86 26.69
N GLU A 2 15.41 5.54 26.92
CA GLU A 2 14.12 4.99 26.52
C GLU A 2 14.07 4.82 25.00
N LYS A 3 13.49 3.71 24.55
CA LYS A 3 13.33 3.42 23.13
C LYS A 3 12.26 4.35 22.57
N LEU A 4 12.68 5.41 21.88
CA LEU A 4 11.80 6.34 21.18
C LEU A 4 10.83 5.58 20.27
N SER A 5 9.55 5.57 20.64
CA SER A 5 8.46 4.93 19.92
C SER A 5 7.70 5.96 19.10
N ILE A 6 8.32 6.40 18.00
CA ILE A 6 7.78 7.43 17.12
C ILE A 6 7.26 6.82 15.81
N CYS A 7 6.13 7.31 15.31
CA CYS A 7 5.61 6.89 14.01
C CYS A 7 6.52 7.41 12.89
N ARG A 8 7.00 6.53 12.02
CA ARG A 8 7.81 6.91 10.85
C ARG A 8 7.09 7.84 9.86
N ILE A 9 5.77 7.74 9.81
CA ILE A 9 4.93 8.34 8.76
C ILE A 9 4.47 9.75 9.17
N CYS A 10 4.00 9.92 10.40
CA CYS A 10 3.49 11.23 10.87
C CYS A 10 4.22 11.79 12.09
N LEU A 11 5.29 11.12 12.56
CA LEU A 11 6.13 11.54 13.68
C LEU A 11 5.40 11.67 15.03
N VAL A 12 4.16 11.20 15.14
CA VAL A 12 3.45 11.15 16.43
C VAL A 12 4.15 10.17 17.38
N ASP A 13 4.27 10.57 18.64
CA ASP A 13 4.73 9.75 19.77
C ASP A 13 3.56 9.50 20.75
N ASN A 14 3.82 8.82 21.87
CA ASN A 14 2.84 8.59 22.95
C ASN A 14 1.51 7.93 22.52
N VAL A 15 1.51 7.26 21.37
CA VAL A 15 0.38 6.48 20.85
C VAL A 15 0.81 5.05 20.60
N ARG A 16 -0.16 4.13 20.55
CA ARG A 16 0.13 2.73 20.21
C ARG A 16 0.74 2.65 18.81
N THR A 17 1.95 2.11 18.74
CA THR A 17 2.66 1.82 17.49
C THR A 17 2.73 0.34 17.20
N HIS A 18 2.81 0.00 15.93
CA HIS A 18 3.00 -1.35 15.43
C HIS A 18 4.28 -1.41 14.60
N VAL A 19 5.05 -2.47 14.76
CA VAL A 19 6.14 -2.78 13.82
C VAL A 19 5.51 -3.15 12.48
N VAL A 20 5.87 -2.44 11.42
CA VAL A 20 5.38 -2.74 10.07
C VAL A 20 6.29 -3.79 9.44
N THR A 21 6.03 -5.07 9.73
CA THR A 21 6.73 -6.21 9.12
C THR A 21 6.09 -6.68 7.81
N ASN A 22 4.85 -6.23 7.53
CA ASN A 22 4.12 -6.61 6.33
C ASN A 22 4.72 -5.89 5.10
N ARG A 23 5.40 -6.65 4.24
CA ARG A 23 6.05 -6.17 3.02
C ARG A 23 5.11 -5.37 2.10
N HIS A 24 3.86 -5.78 1.96
CA HIS A 24 2.92 -5.03 1.12
C HIS A 24 2.60 -3.64 1.66
N LEU A 25 2.52 -3.48 2.99
CA LEU A 25 2.30 -2.15 3.57
C LEU A 25 3.54 -1.25 3.40
N GLN A 26 4.74 -1.84 3.45
CA GLN A 26 5.99 -1.14 3.16
C GLN A 26 6.02 -0.69 1.69
N GLU A 27 5.74 -1.59 0.75
CA GLU A 27 5.67 -1.30 -0.69
C GLU A 27 4.65 -0.21 -1.02
N ILE A 28 3.50 -0.19 -0.33
CA ILE A 28 2.50 0.88 -0.50
C ILE A 28 3.06 2.24 -0.08
N TYR A 29 3.72 2.31 1.08
CA TYR A 29 4.36 3.55 1.50
C TYR A 29 5.40 4.00 0.46
N GLU A 30 6.28 3.09 0.05
CA GLU A 30 7.36 3.38 -0.90
C GLU A 30 6.83 3.89 -2.24
N LYS A 31 5.76 3.27 -2.76
CA LYS A 31 5.09 3.73 -3.99
C LYS A 31 4.44 5.10 -3.85
N LEU A 32 3.87 5.42 -2.69
CA LEU A 32 3.18 6.69 -2.47
C LEU A 32 4.15 7.85 -2.23
N THR A 33 5.31 7.59 -1.63
CA THR A 33 6.23 8.65 -1.21
C THR A 33 7.54 8.68 -2.00
N ASN A 34 7.84 7.66 -2.80
CA ASN A 34 9.17 7.43 -3.42
C ASN A 34 10.31 7.43 -2.40
N ILE A 35 10.04 7.04 -1.15
CA ILE A 35 11.02 6.98 -0.06
C ILE A 35 11.06 5.55 0.44
N ALA A 36 12.26 4.96 0.50
CA ALA A 36 12.45 3.63 1.08
C ALA A 36 11.84 3.58 2.48
N PHE A 37 10.99 2.60 2.73
CA PHE A 37 10.42 2.41 4.04
C PHE A 37 11.55 1.98 4.96
N ILE A 38 12.25 0.88 4.63
CA ILE A 38 13.42 0.36 5.33
C ILE A 38 14.67 1.20 5.03
N THR A 39 15.24 1.82 6.06
CA THR A 39 16.53 2.53 5.97
C THR A 39 17.70 1.62 6.38
N ILE A 40 18.91 1.96 5.90
CA ILE A 40 20.17 1.19 6.09
C ILE A 40 20.41 0.79 7.55
N ASP A 41 19.94 1.60 8.50
CA ASP A 41 20.14 1.42 9.94
C ASP A 41 19.28 0.30 10.57
N ARG A 42 18.47 -0.44 9.79
CA ARG A 42 17.63 -1.56 10.25
C ARG A 42 16.73 -1.25 11.46
N ARG A 43 16.43 0.03 11.72
CA ARG A 43 15.59 0.43 12.85
C ARG A 43 14.17 -0.11 12.59
N PRO A 44 13.50 -0.73 13.59
CA PRO A 44 12.13 -1.19 13.42
C PRO A 44 11.24 0.01 13.11
N ILE A 45 10.53 -0.07 11.99
CA ILE A 45 9.76 1.06 11.47
C ILE A 45 8.37 0.98 12.05
N LEU A 46 8.20 1.75 13.10
CA LEU A 46 6.97 1.85 13.83
C LEU A 46 5.99 2.74 13.05
N ALA A 47 4.77 2.27 12.87
CA ALA A 47 3.64 3.11 12.46
C ALA A 47 2.66 3.21 13.61
N CYS A 48 2.13 4.40 13.89
CA CYS A 48 0.99 4.52 14.80
C CYS A 48 -0.22 3.77 14.23
N VAL A 49 -1.15 3.40 15.10
CA VAL A 49 -2.37 2.67 14.71
C VAL A 49 -3.14 3.35 13.56
N PHE A 50 -3.14 4.68 13.50
CA PHE A 50 -3.81 5.45 12.45
C PHE A 50 -3.12 5.30 11.09
N CYS A 51 -1.81 5.55 11.02
CA CYS A 51 -1.06 5.39 9.78
C CYS A 51 -1.00 3.94 9.31
N TYR A 52 -0.93 2.97 10.24
CA TYR A 52 -1.02 1.55 9.92
C TYR A 52 -2.36 1.22 9.25
N SER A 53 -3.47 1.69 9.83
CA SER A 53 -4.81 1.50 9.27
C SER A 53 -4.93 2.14 7.88
N LYS A 54 -4.37 3.34 7.69
CA LYS A 54 -4.36 4.02 6.39
C LYS A 54 -3.56 3.27 5.33
N LEU A 55 -2.36 2.76 5.64
CA LEU A 55 -1.60 1.93 4.72
C LEU A 55 -2.39 0.68 4.30
N LYS A 56 -3.08 0.04 5.25
CA LYS A 56 -3.95 -1.12 4.96
C LYS A 56 -5.11 -0.76 4.02
N GLN A 57 -5.74 0.40 4.23
CA GLN A 57 -6.79 0.91 3.34
C GLN A 57 -6.26 1.17 1.93
N CYS A 58 -5.09 1.82 1.82
CA CYS A 58 -4.44 2.05 0.53
C CYS A 58 -4.11 0.74 -0.20
N TYR A 59 -3.59 -0.28 0.52
CA TYR A 59 -3.34 -1.60 -0.07
C TYR A 59 -4.61 -2.25 -0.61
N ILE A 60 -5.68 -2.26 0.18
CA ILE A 60 -6.98 -2.83 -0.23
C ILE A 60 -7.53 -2.08 -1.45
N PHE A 61 -7.44 -0.75 -1.44
CA PHE A 61 -7.89 0.07 -2.55
C PHE A 61 -7.09 -0.22 -3.82
N MET A 62 -5.76 -0.27 -3.75
CA MET A 62 -4.89 -0.66 -4.86
C MET A 62 -5.29 -2.02 -5.45
N LYS A 63 -5.51 -3.03 -4.60
CA LYS A 63 -5.94 -4.37 -5.05
C LYS A 63 -7.29 -4.34 -5.77
N LYS A 64 -8.24 -3.51 -5.30
CA LYS A 64 -9.53 -3.32 -5.97
C LYS A 64 -9.35 -2.70 -7.35
N CYS A 65 -8.54 -1.65 -7.47
CA CYS A 65 -8.26 -1.00 -8.76
C CYS A 65 -7.61 -1.95 -9.75
N LEU A 66 -6.61 -2.74 -9.32
CA LEU A 66 -5.95 -3.72 -10.18
C LEU A 66 -6.91 -4.79 -10.71
N LYS A 67 -7.79 -5.31 -9.85
CA LYS A 67 -8.81 -6.28 -10.27
C LYS A 67 -9.83 -5.65 -11.22
N ALA A 68 -10.25 -4.41 -10.95
CA ALA A 68 -11.17 -3.69 -11.82
C ALA A 68 -10.55 -3.46 -13.20
N GLU A 69 -9.27 -3.10 -13.27
CA GLU A 69 -8.54 -2.91 -14.52
C GLU A 69 -8.46 -4.21 -15.33
N GLU A 70 -8.13 -5.34 -14.69
CA GLU A 70 -8.10 -6.65 -15.34
C GLU A 70 -9.46 -7.01 -15.96
N LEU A 71 -10.55 -6.83 -15.20
CA LEU A 71 -11.90 -7.06 -15.69
C LEU A 71 -12.29 -6.09 -16.82
N PHE A 72 -11.87 -4.83 -16.71
CA PHE A 72 -12.15 -3.82 -17.73
C PHE A 72 -11.49 -4.18 -19.07
N GLN A 73 -10.24 -4.64 -19.04
CA GLN A 73 -9.54 -5.09 -20.26
C GLN A 73 -10.18 -6.34 -20.86
N GLN A 74 -10.68 -7.28 -20.05
CA GLN A 74 -11.41 -8.46 -20.53
C GLN A 74 -12.69 -8.05 -21.28
N VAL A 75 -13.50 -7.17 -20.68
CA VAL A 75 -14.73 -6.67 -21.32
C VAL A 75 -14.42 -5.98 -22.65
N LEU A 76 -13.39 -5.14 -22.71
CA LEU A 76 -12.99 -4.49 -23.95
C LEU A 76 -12.54 -5.49 -25.04
N SER A 77 -11.85 -6.56 -24.65
CA SER A 77 -11.40 -7.60 -25.58
C SER A 77 -12.56 -8.45 -26.13
N GLU A 78 -13.52 -8.82 -25.28
CA GLU A 78 -14.73 -9.56 -25.67
C GLU A 78 -15.62 -8.71 -26.60
N ASP A 79 -15.79 -7.42 -26.28
CA ASP A 79 -16.51 -6.47 -27.11
C ASP A 79 -15.86 -6.29 -28.49
N TYR A 80 -14.52 -6.35 -28.56
CA TYR A 80 -13.77 -6.27 -29.81
C TYR A 80 -13.93 -7.54 -30.66
N GLU A 81 -13.86 -8.73 -30.06
CA GLU A 81 -14.10 -10.00 -30.76
C GLU A 81 -15.55 -10.14 -31.24
N ALA A 82 -16.52 -9.67 -30.47
CA ALA A 82 -17.93 -9.70 -30.84
C ALA A 82 -18.25 -8.78 -32.04
N LYS A 83 -17.49 -7.70 -32.22
CA LYS A 83 -17.63 -6.77 -33.36
C LYS A 83 -16.94 -7.29 -34.62
N THR A 84 -15.83 -8.00 -34.50
CA THR A 84 -15.07 -8.53 -35.66
C THR A 84 -15.66 -9.80 -36.26
N LYS A 85 -16.35 -10.64 -35.48
CA LYS A 85 -17.06 -11.85 -35.97
C LYS A 85 -18.35 -11.57 -36.75
N LYS A 86 -18.79 -10.30 -36.83
CA LYS A 86 -20.00 -9.88 -37.54
C LYS A 86 -19.72 -9.27 -38.93
N ILE A 87 -18.48 -9.36 -39.41
CA ILE A 87 -18.06 -8.89 -40.75
C ILE A 87 -17.74 -10.09 -41.62
#